data_AF-A0AA96YC87-F1
#
_entry.id   AF-A0AA96YC87-F1
#
_cell.length_a   1.000
_cell.length_b   1.000
_cell.length_c   1.000
_cell.angle_alpha   90.00
_cell.angle_beta   90.00
_cell.angle_gamma   90.00
#
_symmetry.space_group_name_H-M   'P 1'
#
loop_
_entity.id
_entity.type
_entity.pdbx_description
1 polymer ?
#
loop_
_entity_poly.entity_id
_entity_poly.type
_entity_poly.pdbx_seq_one_letter_code
_entity_poly.pdbx_strand_id
1 'polypeptide(L)' 'MGQRFCGLKSGKRTERVSWIAALRESSLFAPMTFAGSCNRDLVEMWLEECLVPQLQPGDVIVIDK' A
#
# COMPACT_ATOMS: atom_id res chain seq x y z
N MET A 1 23.68 30.52 24.64
CA MET A 1 22.60 31.14 23.85
C MET A 1 22.29 30.22 22.68
N GLY A 2 21.14 29.53 22.70
CA GLY A 2 20.73 28.63 21.61
C GLY A 2 19.66 29.31 20.75
N GLN A 3 19.98 29.56 19.48
CA GLN A 3 19.04 30.17 18.54
C GLN A 3 18.22 29.08 17.86
N ARG A 4 16.88 29.22 17.85
CA ARG A 4 15.99 28.28 17.14
C ARG A 4 16.10 28.54 15.64
N PHE A 5 16.59 27.54 14.91
CA PHE A 5 16.62 27.55 13.45
C PHE A 5 15.31 26.97 12.93
N CYS A 6 14.36 27.82 12.55
CA CYS A 6 13.17 27.39 11.83
C CYS A 6 13.58 27.12 10.37
N GLY A 7 14.12 25.93 10.11
CA GLY A 7 14.36 25.48 8.75
C GLY A 7 13.04 25.36 8.00
N LEU A 8 12.78 26.28 7.08
CA LEU A 8 11.77 26.13 6.03
C LEU A 8 12.19 24.97 5.12
N LYS A 9 11.90 23.74 5.53
CA LYS A 9 11.86 22.61 4.59
C LYS A 9 10.66 22.87 3.70
N SER A 10 10.89 23.41 2.51
CA SER A 10 9.91 23.38 1.43
C SER A 10 9.57 21.91 1.20
N GLY A 11 8.45 21.47 1.77
CA GLY A 11 7.95 20.11 1.58
C GLY A 11 7.61 20.00 0.11
N LYS A 12 8.53 19.44 -0.69
CA LYS A 12 8.24 19.08 -2.07
C LYS A 12 7.05 18.12 -2.00
N ARG A 13 5.87 18.62 -2.37
CA ARG A 13 4.64 17.85 -2.49
C ARG A 13 4.74 17.02 -3.76
N THR A 14 5.71 16.13 -3.81
CA THR A 14 5.74 15.04 -4.79
C THR A 14 4.53 14.18 -4.53
N GLU A 15 3.70 13.98 -5.55
CA GLU A 15 2.59 13.04 -5.49
C GLU A 15 3.11 11.68 -5.04
N ARG A 16 2.62 11.21 -3.89
CA ARG A 16 3.04 9.93 -3.33
C ARG A 16 2.27 8.83 -4.05
N VAL A 17 3.00 8.01 -4.81
CA VAL A 17 2.49 6.74 -5.30
C VAL A 17 2.70 5.71 -4.20
N SER A 18 1.60 5.07 -3.81
CA SER A 18 1.55 3.95 -2.88
C SER A 18 1.30 2.66 -3.68
N TRP A 19 1.54 1.52 -3.05
CA TRP A 19 1.26 0.22 -3.67
C TRP A 19 0.80 -0.80 -2.63
N ILE A 20 0.07 -1.80 -3.10
CA ILE A 20 -0.42 -2.95 -2.34
C ILE A 20 -0.08 -4.23 -3.13
N ALA A 21 0.25 -5.31 -2.44
CA ALA A 21 0.52 -6.62 -3.02
C ALA A 21 0.36 -7.70 -1.95
N ALA A 22 0.16 -8.94 -2.38
CA ALA A 22 0.21 -10.11 -1.51
C ALA A 22 1.60 -10.75 -1.53
N LEU A 23 1.96 -11.42 -0.43
CA LEU A 23 3.23 -12.10 -0.26
C LEU A 23 2.96 -13.58 0.06
N ARG A 24 3.53 -14.49 -0.73
CA ARG A 24 3.48 -15.95 -0.51
C ARG A 24 4.86 -16.54 -0.72
N GLU A 25 5.38 -17.27 0.26
CA GLU A 25 6.68 -17.96 0.16
C GLU A 25 7.83 -17.05 -0.32
N SER A 26 7.84 -15.78 0.13
CA SER A 26 8.78 -14.74 -0.30
C SER A 26 8.60 -14.21 -1.73
N SER A 27 7.53 -14.62 -2.42
CA SER A 27 7.14 -14.10 -3.73
C SER A 27 5.99 -13.10 -3.61
N LEU A 28 6.15 -11.93 -4.23
CA LEU A 28 5.09 -10.92 -4.33
C LEU A 28 4.17 -11.23 -5.51
N PHE A 29 2.86 -11.12 -5.29
CA PHE A 29 1.85 -11.30 -6.33
C PHE A 29 0.66 -10.35 -6.11
N ALA A 30 -0.23 -10.27 -7.10
CA ALA A 30 -1.30 -9.27 -7.14
C ALA A 30 -0.84 -7.81 -6.85
N PRO A 31 0.25 -7.29 -7.44
CA PRO A 31 0.67 -5.92 -7.16
C PRO A 31 -0.25 -4.90 -7.82
N MET A 32 -0.56 -3.81 -7.11
CA MET A 32 -1.31 -2.66 -7.62
C MET A 32 -0.72 -1.37 -7.06
N THR A 33 -0.57 -0.34 -7.91
CA THR A 33 -0.15 1.00 -7.51
C THR A 33 -1.36 1.95 -7.48
N PHE A 34 -1.32 2.93 -6.59
CA PHE A 34 -2.37 3.93 -6.46
C PHE A 34 -1.84 5.26 -5.93
N ALA A 35 -2.54 6.34 -6.24
CA ALA A 35 -2.24 7.66 -5.70
C ALA A 35 -3.02 7.89 -4.40
N GLY A 36 -2.40 8.59 -3.44
CA GLY A 36 -3.06 8.93 -2.18
C GLY A 36 -2.96 7.84 -1.11
N SER A 37 -3.98 7.80 -0.24
CA SER A 37 -4.03 6.91 0.93
C SER A 37 -4.71 5.58 0.61
N CYS A 38 -4.23 4.51 1.25
CA CYS A 38 -4.94 3.23 1.25
C CYS A 38 -6.25 3.41 2.01
N ASN A 39 -7.38 3.10 1.38
CA ASN A 39 -8.70 3.14 2.01
C ASN A 39 -9.39 1.78 1.83
N ARG A 40 -10.53 1.63 2.52
CA ARG A 40 -11.30 0.39 2.51
C ARG A 40 -11.71 -0.02 1.09
N ASP A 41 -12.30 0.90 0.33
CA ASP A 41 -12.81 0.61 -1.02
C ASP A 41 -11.70 0.14 -1.97
N LEU A 42 -10.49 0.71 -1.84
CA LEU A 42 -9.32 0.30 -2.61
C LEU A 42 -8.86 -1.10 -2.25
N VAL A 43 -8.89 -1.45 -0.96
CA VAL A 43 -8.54 -2.80 -0.50
C VAL A 43 -9.59 -3.80 -0.95
N GLU A 44 -10.88 -3.50 -0.83
CA GLU A 44 -11.97 -4.38 -1.30
C GLU A 44 -11.87 -4.63 -2.81
N MET A 45 -11.70 -3.57 -3.61
CA MET A 45 -11.50 -3.73 -5.06
C MET A 45 -10.24 -4.54 -5.38
N TRP A 46 -9.12 -4.25 -4.72
CA TRP A 46 -7.89 -5.01 -4.92
C TRP A 46 -8.06 -6.49 -4.54
N LEU A 47 -8.80 -6.79 -3.47
CA LEU A 47 -9.10 -8.15 -3.06
C LEU A 47 -9.89 -8.88 -4.14
N GLU A 48 -10.99 -8.30 -4.60
CA GLU A 48 -11.90 -8.91 -5.58
C GLU A 48 -11.25 -9.07 -6.95
N GLU A 49 -10.60 -8.01 -7.45
CA GLU A 49 -10.15 -7.95 -8.85
C GLU A 49 -8.71 -8.44 -9.05
N CYS A 50 -7.85 -8.31 -8.03
CA CYS A 50 -6.43 -8.66 -8.14
C CYS A 50 -6.06 -9.91 -7.35
N LEU A 51 -6.45 -9.99 -6.07
CA LEU A 51 -5.98 -11.07 -5.19
C LEU A 51 -6.75 -12.37 -5.42
N VAL A 52 -8.08 -12.35 -5.29
CA VAL A 52 -8.95 -13.53 -5.34
C VAL A 52 -8.75 -14.38 -6.60
N PRO A 53 -8.60 -13.81 -7.82
CA PRO A 53 -8.36 -14.61 -9.03
C PRO A 53 -7.07 -15.42 -9.03
N GLN A 54 -6.11 -15.08 -8.16
CA GLN A 54 -4.82 -15.74 -8.05
C GLN A 54 -4.77 -16.78 -6.91
N LEU A 55 -5.83 -16.86 -6.09
CA LEU A 55 -5.92 -17.79 -4.98
C LEU A 55 -6.42 -19.16 -5.42
N GLN A 56 -5.98 -20.19 -4.68
CA GLN A 56 -6.45 -21.56 -4.84
C GLN A 56 -7.30 -21.98 -3.63
N PRO A 57 -8.23 -22.93 -3.79
CA PRO A 57 -8.93 -23.52 -2.66
C PRO A 57 -7.93 -24.05 -1.62
N GLY A 58 -8.08 -23.60 -0.38
CA GLY A 58 -7.16 -23.93 0.73
C GLY A 58 -6.13 -22.84 1.05
N ASP A 59 -6.00 -21.81 0.22
CA ASP A 59 -5.19 -20.64 0.56
C ASP A 59 -5.80 -19.86 1.72
N VAL A 60 -4.95 -19.39 2.64
CA VAL A 60 -5.35 -18.58 3.80
C VAL A 60 -4.85 -17.16 3.61
N ILE A 61 -5.78 -16.22 3.63
CA ILE A 61 -5.48 -14.78 3.57
C ILE A 61 -5.31 -14.26 5.00
N VAL A 62 -4.19 -13.59 5.26
CA VAL A 62 -3.94 -12.88 6.52
C VAL A 62 -3.75 -11.41 6.19
N ILE A 63 -4.64 -10.57 6.71
CA ILE A 63 -4.63 -9.10 6.52
C ILE A 63 -4.70 -8.46 7.90
N ASP A 64 -3.84 -7.47 8.15
CA ASP A 64 -3.91 -6.67 9.36
C ASP A 64 -5.01 -5.60 9.25
N LYS A 65 -5.56 -5.21 10.39
CA LYS A 65 -6.69 -4.28 10.51
C LYS A 65 -6.29 -2.81 10.36
#